data_AF-A0A258SRE8-F1
#
_entry.id   AF-A0A258SRE8-F1
#
_cell.length_a   1.000
_cell.length_b   1.000
_cell.length_c   1.000
_cell.angle_alpha   90.00
_cell.angle_beta   90.00
_cell.angle_gamma   90.00
#
_symmetry.space_group_name_H-M   'P 1'
#
loop_
_entity.id
_entity.type
_entity.pdbx_description
1 polymer ?
#
loop_
_entity_poly.entity_id
_entity_poly.type
_entity_poly.pdbx_seq_one_letter_code
_entity_poly.pdbx_strand_id
1 'polypeptide(L)'
;MPQPQLGAFWDMIDGVLVINLDSRADRWQDVQARTAGFIPSEKLHRLPATLGAALPGFGMPPWFRGRKRDKTWAGRAGCALSHRAAVAHARQQGWRTVLILEDDI
;
A
#
# COMPACT_ATOMS: atom_id res chain seq x y z
N MET A 1 22.35 21.30 -5.61
CA MET A 1 22.94 20.27 -6.50
C MET A 1 22.17 18.99 -6.27
N PRO A 2 21.72 18.26 -7.30
CA PRO A 2 21.12 16.95 -7.10
C PRO A 2 22.15 16.05 -6.41
N GLN A 3 21.75 15.41 -5.31
CA GLN A 3 22.62 14.54 -4.54
C GLN A 3 22.81 13.25 -5.35
N PRO A 4 24.02 12.95 -5.88
CA PRO A 4 24.21 11.83 -6.83
C PRO A 4 23.80 10.48 -6.24
N GLN A 5 23.88 10.32 -4.92
CA GLN A 5 23.42 9.14 -4.19
C GLN A 5 21.90 8.96 -4.25
N LEU A 6 21.13 10.06 -4.27
CA LEU A 6 19.67 10.01 -4.36
C LEU A 6 19.21 9.63 -5.77
N GLY A 7 19.92 10.10 -6.81
CA GLY A 7 19.69 9.66 -8.19
C GLY A 7 19.89 8.15 -8.32
N ALA A 8 21.05 7.65 -7.89
CA ALA A 8 21.36 6.21 -7.92
C ALA A 8 20.36 5.36 -7.13
N PHE A 9 19.82 5.87 -6.02
CA PHE A 9 18.75 5.20 -5.29
C PHE A 9 17.47 5.06 -6.14
N TRP A 10 17.01 6.15 -6.77
CA TRP A 10 15.80 6.10 -7.60
C TRP A 10 15.97 5.32 -8.90
N ASP A 11 17.19 5.23 -9.43
CA ASP A 11 17.51 4.36 -10.56
C ASP A 11 17.33 2.88 -10.22
N MET A 12 17.53 2.48 -8.96
CA MET A 12 17.34 1.11 -8.49
C MET A 12 15.86 0.74 -8.25
N ILE A 13 15.01 1.72 -7.94
CA ILE A 13 13.58 1.50 -7.63
C ILE A 13 12.75 1.67 -8.88
N ASP A 14 12.09 0.60 -9.35
CA ASP A 14 11.26 0.66 -10.56
C ASP A 14 9.94 1.40 -10.33
N GLY A 15 9.34 1.23 -9.15
CA GLY A 15 8.10 1.88 -8.77
C GLY A 15 7.92 2.01 -7.25
N VAL A 16 7.20 3.05 -6.85
CA VAL A 16 6.77 3.33 -5.48
C VAL A 16 5.27 3.11 -5.39
N LEU A 17 4.86 2.20 -4.51
CA LEU A 17 3.47 1.81 -4.30
C LEU A 17 2.99 2.33 -2.95
N VAL A 18 2.02 3.24 -2.96
CA VAL A 18 1.35 3.73 -1.76
C VAL A 18 0.07 2.94 -1.55
N ILE A 19 0.01 2.18 -0.46
CA ILE A 19 -1.16 1.39 -0.07
C ILE A 19 -1.96 2.21 0.93
N ASN A 20 -3.19 2.58 0.58
CA ASN A 20 -4.10 3.25 1.51
C ASN A 20 -5.57 2.97 1.18
N LEU A 21 -6.45 3.12 2.17
CA LEU A 21 -7.90 2.92 1.99
C LEU A 21 -8.49 4.00 1.07
N ASP A 22 -9.43 3.61 0.20
CA ASP A 22 -10.14 4.56 -0.67
C ASP A 22 -10.94 5.61 0.10
N SER A 23 -11.38 5.27 1.32
CA SER A 23 -12.04 6.21 2.23
C SER A 23 -11.09 7.26 2.83
N ARG A 24 -9.77 7.13 2.65
CA ARG A 24 -8.73 8.02 3.19
C ARG A 24 -8.03 8.81 2.08
N ALA A 25 -8.82 9.55 1.29
CA ALA A 25 -8.31 10.45 0.26
C ALA A 25 -7.45 11.59 0.86
N ASP A 26 -7.74 12.00 2.09
CA ASP A 26 -6.95 12.96 2.88
C ASP A 26 -5.49 12.50 3.02
N ARG A 27 -5.29 11.21 3.32
CA ARG A 27 -3.96 10.64 3.51
C ARG A 27 -3.19 10.51 2.19
N TRP A 28 -3.87 10.20 1.09
CA TRP A 28 -3.24 10.20 -0.22
C TRP A 28 -2.71 11.59 -0.59
N GLN A 29 -3.51 12.64 -0.35
CA GLN A 29 -3.10 14.02 -0.58
C GLN A 29 -1.90 14.41 0.29
N ASP A 30 -1.88 14.02 1.57
CA ASP A 30 -0.76 14.24 2.47
C ASP A 30 0.52 13.54 1.98
N VAL A 31 0.43 12.28 1.54
CA VAL A 31 1.56 11.56 0.94
C VAL A 31 2.08 12.32 -0.27
N GLN A 32 1.22 12.68 -1.22
CA GLN A 32 1.63 13.44 -2.41
C GLN A 32 2.36 14.74 -2.04
N ALA A 33 1.84 15.49 -1.06
CA ALA A 33 2.43 16.74 -0.60
C ALA A 33 3.80 16.52 0.05
N ARG A 34 3.95 15.51 0.92
CA ARG A 34 5.22 15.22 1.61
C ARG A 34 6.29 14.65 0.69
N THR A 35 5.89 13.93 -0.35
CA THR A 35 6.82 13.31 -1.29
C THR A 35 7.14 14.19 -2.49
N ALA A 36 6.45 15.34 -2.64
CA ALA A 36 6.66 16.28 -3.74
C ALA A 36 8.13 16.74 -3.80
N GLY A 37 8.74 16.62 -4.98
CA GLY A 37 10.14 16.99 -5.20
C GLY A 37 11.17 16.02 -4.61
N PHE A 38 10.74 14.93 -3.96
CA PHE A 38 11.61 13.90 -3.40
C PHE A 38 11.44 12.55 -4.12
N ILE A 39 10.18 12.09 -4.28
CA ILE A 39 9.87 10.89 -5.07
C ILE A 39 9.54 11.33 -6.50
N PRO A 40 10.17 10.74 -7.53
CA PRO A 40 9.80 10.99 -8.92
C PRO A 40 8.32 10.67 -9.14
N SER A 41 7.55 11.63 -9.64
CA SER A 41 6.09 11.53 -9.72
C SER A 41 5.64 10.41 -10.67
N GLU A 42 6.44 10.12 -11.69
CA GLU A 42 6.24 9.04 -12.64
C GLU A 42 6.42 7.64 -12.03
N LYS A 43 7.16 7.53 -10.92
CA LYS A 43 7.34 6.28 -10.17
C LYS A 43 6.31 6.13 -9.05
N LEU A 44 5.53 7.16 -8.71
CA LEU A 44 4.61 7.13 -7.57
C LEU A 44 3.21 6.67 -7.99
N HIS A 45 2.78 5.53 -7.47
CA HIS A 45 1.48 4.93 -7.78
C HIS A 45 0.69 4.63 -6.52
N ARG A 46 -0.60 4.93 -6.54
CA ARG A 46 -1.54 4.58 -5.47
C ARG A 46 -2.18 3.23 -5.75
N LEU A 47 -2.26 2.36 -4.75
CA LEU A 47 -3.04 1.13 -4.77
C LEU A 47 -4.08 1.11 -3.65
N PRO A 48 -5.32 0.64 -3.93
CA PRO A 48 -6.36 0.56 -2.92
C PRO A 48 -6.04 -0.51 -1.89
N ALA A 49 -6.06 -0.14 -0.61
CA ALA A 49 -5.95 -1.08 0.48
C ALA A 49 -7.25 -1.88 0.66
N THR A 50 -7.11 -3.14 1.06
CA THR A 50 -8.24 -4.00 1.38
C THR A 50 -8.70 -3.74 2.82
N LEU A 51 -9.91 -3.22 2.99
CA LEU A 51 -10.54 -3.14 4.30
C LEU A 51 -10.93 -4.53 4.77
N GLY A 52 -10.24 -5.05 5.79
CA GLY A 52 -10.49 -6.38 6.33
C GLY A 52 -11.95 -6.65 6.71
N ALA A 53 -12.63 -5.67 7.29
CA ALA A 53 -14.03 -5.80 7.71
C ALA A 53 -15.02 -5.86 6.53
N ALA A 54 -14.58 -5.53 5.32
CA ALA A 54 -15.34 -5.67 4.09
C ALA A 54 -15.12 -7.05 3.41
N LEU A 55 -14.26 -7.91 3.98
CA LEU A 55 -14.03 -9.24 3.43
C LEU A 55 -15.29 -10.12 3.52
N PRO A 56 -15.57 -10.94 2.50
CA PRO A 56 -16.68 -11.89 2.55
C PRO A 56 -16.59 -12.81 3.79
N GLY A 57 -17.72 -12.96 4.48
CA GLY A 57 -17.80 -13.78 5.70
C GLY A 57 -17.27 -13.10 6.96
N PHE A 58 -16.91 -11.81 6.93
CA PHE A 58 -16.58 -11.07 8.16
C PHE A 58 -17.70 -11.22 9.21
N GLY A 59 -17.33 -11.57 10.44
CA GLY A 59 -18.27 -11.87 11.52
C GLY A 59 -18.93 -13.25 11.45
N MET A 60 -18.64 -14.06 10.43
CA MET A 60 -19.25 -15.38 10.22
C MET A 60 -18.23 -16.54 10.15
N PRO A 61 -18.60 -17.75 10.63
CA PRO A 61 -17.77 -18.95 10.49
C PRO A 61 -17.44 -19.31 9.03
N PRO A 62 -16.32 -20.03 8.78
CA PRO A 62 -15.38 -20.59 9.77
C PRO A 62 -14.25 -19.62 10.19
N TRP A 63 -13.97 -18.60 9.38
CA TRP A 63 -12.81 -17.72 9.55
C TRP A 63 -13.04 -16.63 10.61
N PHE A 64 -14.28 -16.21 10.80
CA PHE A 64 -14.71 -15.24 11.81
C PHE A 64 -15.80 -15.85 12.68
N ARG A 65 -16.14 -15.22 13.81
CA ARG A 65 -17.12 -15.78 14.77
C ARG A 65 -18.03 -14.73 15.42
N GLY A 66 -18.06 -13.52 14.88
CA GLY A 66 -18.79 -12.38 15.42
C GLY A 66 -18.19 -11.84 16.73
N ARG A 67 -16.90 -12.12 17.00
CA ARG A 67 -16.25 -11.78 18.28
C ARG A 67 -15.40 -10.52 18.14
N LYS A 68 -15.08 -9.87 19.27
CA LYS A 68 -14.22 -8.66 19.30
C LYS A 68 -12.91 -8.82 18.53
N ARG A 69 -12.29 -10.01 18.57
CA ARG A 69 -11.01 -10.30 17.88
C ARG A 69 -11.12 -10.41 16.36
N ASP A 70 -12.32 -10.52 15.80
CA ASP A 70 -12.53 -10.60 14.35
C ASP A 70 -12.00 -9.35 13.67
N LYS A 71 -12.16 -8.17 14.29
CA LYS A 71 -11.59 -6.92 13.77
C LYS A 71 -10.07 -7.00 13.60
N THR A 72 -9.36 -7.57 14.57
CA THR A 72 -7.91 -7.73 14.50
C THR A 72 -7.51 -8.69 13.39
N TRP A 73 -8.19 -9.84 13.28
CA TRP A 73 -7.90 -10.83 12.23
C TRP A 73 -8.26 -10.31 10.84
N ALA A 74 -9.37 -9.59 10.73
CA ALA A 74 -9.77 -8.91 9.52
C ALA A 74 -8.73 -7.88 9.10
N GLY A 75 -8.25 -7.03 10.03
CA GLY A 75 -7.18 -6.08 9.75
C GLY A 75 -5.91 -6.75 9.19
N ARG A 76 -5.47 -7.86 9.80
CA ARG A 76 -4.33 -8.65 9.32
C ARG A 76 -4.57 -9.25 7.92
N ALA A 77 -5.77 -9.78 7.67
CA ALA A 77 -6.13 -10.31 6.37
C ALA A 77 -6.17 -9.20 5.30
N GLY A 78 -6.73 -8.03 5.64
CA GLY A 78 -6.74 -6.84 4.80
C GLY A 78 -5.33 -6.40 4.42
N CYS A 79 -4.44 -6.22 5.41
CA CYS A 79 -3.03 -5.90 5.20
C CYS A 79 -2.36 -6.93 4.25
N ALA A 80 -2.44 -8.22 4.56
CA ALA A 80 -1.84 -9.26 3.72
C ALA A 80 -2.34 -9.24 2.27
N LEU A 81 -3.65 -9.00 2.05
CA LEU A 81 -4.22 -8.90 0.72
C LEU A 81 -3.78 -7.63 -0.02
N SER A 82 -3.65 -6.50 0.68
CA SER A 82 -3.12 -5.26 0.11
C SER A 82 -1.68 -5.44 -0.37
N HIS A 83 -0.81 -6.05 0.44
CA HIS A 83 0.57 -6.34 0.04
C HIS A 83 0.64 -7.33 -1.13
N ARG A 84 -0.21 -8.37 -1.11
CA ARG A 84 -0.32 -9.28 -2.24
C ARG A 84 -0.70 -8.54 -3.53
N ALA A 85 -1.63 -7.59 -3.45
CA ALA A 85 -2.02 -6.78 -4.60
C ALA A 85 -0.86 -5.91 -5.11
N ALA A 86 -0.06 -5.32 -4.21
CA ALA A 86 1.14 -4.56 -4.56
C ALA A 86 2.19 -5.43 -5.27
N VAL A 87 2.47 -6.63 -4.76
CA VAL A 87 3.39 -7.58 -5.42
C VAL A 87 2.85 -8.04 -6.78
N ALA A 88 1.54 -8.29 -6.87
CA ALA A 88 0.90 -8.66 -8.14
C ALA A 88 1.00 -7.53 -9.18
N HIS A 89 0.78 -6.27 -8.75
CA HIS A 89 0.94 -5.10 -9.60
C HIS A 89 2.39 -4.97 -10.09
N ALA A 90 3.37 -5.02 -9.18
CA ALA A 90 4.78 -4.97 -9.54
C ALA A 90 5.16 -6.04 -10.58
N ARG A 91 4.67 -7.27 -10.38
CA ARG A 91 4.87 -8.37 -11.33
C ARG A 91 4.24 -8.11 -12.70
N GLN A 92 3.03 -7.52 -12.74
CA GLN A 92 2.35 -7.17 -13.99
C GLN A 92 3.10 -6.09 -14.77
N GLN A 93 3.73 -5.14 -14.07
CA GLN A 93 4.56 -4.09 -14.67
C GLN A 93 5.97 -4.57 -15.05
N GLY A 94 6.35 -5.81 -14.69
CA GLY A 94 7.71 -6.32 -14.90
C GLY A 94 8.76 -5.67 -13.99
N TRP A 95 8.34 -5.02 -12.91
CA TRP A 95 9.24 -4.38 -11.95
C TRP A 95 10.00 -5.41 -11.12
N ARG A 96 11.30 -5.15 -10.93
CA ARG A 96 12.21 -5.98 -10.15
C ARG A 96 12.29 -5.51 -8.70
N THR A 97 12.35 -4.20 -8.49
CA THR A 97 12.51 -3.58 -7.17
C THR A 97 11.43 -2.54 -6.97
N VAL A 98 10.66 -2.68 -5.89
CA VAL A 98 9.60 -1.73 -5.53
C VAL A 98 9.77 -1.23 -4.12
N LEU A 99 9.38 0.02 -3.90
CA LEU A 99 9.23 0.59 -2.56
C LEU A 99 7.73 0.62 -2.22
N ILE A 100 7.34 0.02 -1.10
CA ILE A 100 5.96 0.07 -0.60
C ILE A 100 5.91 1.04 0.57
N LEU A 101 4.96 1.99 0.52
CA LEU A 101 4.68 2.94 1.58
C LEU A 101 3.25 2.70 2.11
N GLU A 102 3.10 2.59 3.42
CA GLU A 102 1.82 2.40 4.12
C GLU A 102 1.52 3.64 4.97
N ASP A 103 0.23 4.00 5.11
CA ASP A 103 -0.22 5.21 5.83
C ASP A 103 -0.89 4.93 7.19
N ASP A 104 -0.54 3.79 7.81
CA ASP A 104 -1.23 3.15 8.93
C ASP A 104 -1.14 3.87 10.30
N ILE A 105 -0.50 5.04 10.40
CA ILE A 105 -0.26 5.80 11.66
C ILE A 105 -0.85 7.21 11.58
#